data_AF-A0A7V8SY31-F1
#
_entry.id   AF-A0A7V8SY31-F1
#
_cell.length_a   1.000
_cell.length_b   1.000
_cell.length_c   1.000
_cell.angle_alpha   90.00
_cell.angle_beta   90.00
_cell.angle_gamma   90.00
#
_symmetry.space_group_name_H-M   'P 1'
#
loop_
_entity.id
_entity.type
_entity.pdbx_description
1 polymer ?
#
loop_
_entity_poly.entity_id
_entity_poly.type
_entity_poly.pdbx_seq_one_letter_code
_entity_poly.pdbx_strand_id
1 'polypeptide(L)'
;LFTSLTSASPNGSPHKQDSYEAHGEPLGEAEVKLVKRNYGWPDDAKFLVPDGVYDQFRNGVGKRGTEARAAWRNRFAEYKKQFPQPAGQIERMLAGKLPDGWDKDLPSFAADPKGIATRESSGKTLNVLARNIPWLIGGSADLAKSNKTNLTFDGAGEFYPNEYRGRNIHFGVREHAMGAIVNGMTLSKLRSFSATFFNFSDYMRPSMRLGALMEIPAIYIFTHDSIGLGEDGPTHQPVEQLASLRAMPNMMVLRPGDANEVVEAYKVILQHTHGPSSLVLTRQAVPTLDRTKYAPASGVVRGAYVLADSAGGKPDVILMASGSELSLCVDACEKLKAEGVKARVVSMPCWELFEQQDAAYKANVLPPSVTARVSVEMASTFGWERYVGARGKMVGMHSFGASAPLKDLSKKFGFTAEYVVAAAREVLGK
;
A
#
# COMPACT_ATOMS: atom_id res chain seq x y z
N LEU A 1 30.99 2.64 -8.44
CA LEU A 1 32.26 2.41 -7.70
C LEU A 1 31.90 1.64 -6.44
N PHE A 2 32.34 0.38 -6.33
CA PHE A 2 32.25 -0.38 -5.09
C PHE A 2 33.62 -0.27 -4.40
N THR A 3 33.64 0.21 -3.16
CA THR A 3 34.87 0.31 -2.37
C THR A 3 34.80 -0.73 -1.26
N SER A 4 35.66 -1.75 -1.33
CA SER A 4 35.83 -2.73 -0.26
C SER A 4 36.83 -2.18 0.76
N LEU A 5 36.42 -2.10 2.04
CA LEU A 5 37.28 -1.68 3.15
C LEU A 5 37.48 -2.87 4.09
N THR A 6 38.71 -3.34 4.21
CA THR A 6 39.09 -4.37 5.18
C THR A 6 39.37 -3.71 6.54
N SER A 7 38.76 -4.23 7.61
CA SER A 7 38.89 -3.71 8.97
C SER A 7 38.82 -4.85 9.99
N ALA A 8 39.51 -4.70 11.13
CA ALA A 8 39.35 -5.60 12.29
C ALA A 8 38.20 -5.13 13.19
N SER A 9 37.42 -6.06 13.75
CA SER A 9 36.18 -5.73 14.47
C SER A 9 36.13 -6.33 15.89
N PRO A 10 36.05 -5.49 16.94
CA PRO A 10 36.48 -4.11 17.01
C PRO A 10 38.00 -4.05 17.07
N ASN A 11 38.59 -3.23 16.22
CA ASN A 11 40.01 -2.92 16.27
C ASN A 11 40.40 -2.45 17.69
N GLY A 12 41.58 -2.86 18.14
CA GLY A 12 42.21 -2.39 19.38
C GLY A 12 41.69 -3.01 20.68
N SER A 13 40.74 -3.95 20.62
CA SER A 13 40.33 -4.75 21.78
C SER A 13 41.25 -5.96 21.95
N PRO A 14 42.07 -6.04 23.03
CA PRO A 14 43.09 -7.07 23.12
C PRO A 14 42.56 -8.51 23.12
N HIS A 15 41.39 -8.75 23.73
CA HIS A 15 40.83 -10.09 23.85
C HIS A 15 39.62 -10.33 22.94
N LYS A 16 38.96 -9.25 22.49
CA LYS A 16 37.72 -9.35 21.72
C LYS A 16 37.83 -8.90 20.25
N GLN A 17 39.01 -8.46 19.79
CA GLN A 17 39.21 -8.15 18.37
C GLN A 17 39.01 -9.39 17.50
N ASP A 18 38.32 -9.21 16.38
CA ASP A 18 37.96 -10.26 15.41
C ASP A 18 37.16 -11.41 16.03
N SER A 19 36.41 -11.12 17.10
CA SER A 19 35.50 -12.06 17.75
C SER A 19 34.03 -11.75 17.45
N TYR A 20 33.21 -12.79 17.35
CA TYR A 20 31.75 -12.64 17.20
C TYR A 20 31.10 -12.05 18.46
N GLU A 21 31.70 -12.28 19.64
CA GLU A 21 31.25 -11.74 20.93
C GLU A 21 31.19 -10.21 20.93
N ALA A 22 32.09 -9.57 20.17
CA ALA A 22 32.16 -8.12 20.09
C ALA A 22 31.14 -7.49 19.11
N HIS A 23 30.39 -8.30 18.37
CA HIS A 23 29.43 -7.81 17.38
C HIS A 23 28.12 -7.31 18.01
N GLY A 24 27.59 -8.06 18.99
CA GLY A 24 26.24 -7.85 19.53
C GLY A 24 26.19 -7.48 21.01
N GLU A 25 27.32 -7.45 21.71
CA GLU A 25 27.38 -7.26 23.16
C GLU A 25 28.33 -6.13 23.55
N PRO A 26 28.05 -5.42 24.66
CA PRO A 26 29.03 -4.52 25.26
C PRO A 26 30.34 -5.26 25.56
N LEU A 27 31.48 -4.61 25.34
CA LEU A 27 32.80 -5.20 25.62
C LEU A 27 32.98 -5.59 27.09
N GLY A 28 32.33 -4.85 28.00
CA GLY A 28 32.48 -4.98 29.45
C GLY A 28 33.54 -4.01 29.99
N GLU A 29 33.42 -3.60 31.26
CA GLU A 29 34.26 -2.54 31.83
C GLU A 29 35.76 -2.88 31.82
N ALA A 30 36.12 -4.14 32.09
CA ALA A 30 37.52 -4.59 32.08
C ALA A 30 38.14 -4.46 30.68
N GLU A 31 37.44 -4.95 29.66
CA GLU A 31 37.91 -4.89 28.27
C GLU A 31 37.94 -3.44 27.76
N VAL A 32 36.96 -2.59 28.12
CA VAL A 32 36.97 -1.15 27.78
C VAL A 32 38.21 -0.44 28.35
N LYS A 33 38.64 -0.75 29.57
CA LYS A 33 39.88 -0.21 30.15
C LYS A 33 41.11 -0.64 29.35
N LEU A 34 41.16 -1.90 28.92
CA LEU A 34 42.26 -2.42 28.11
C LEU A 34 42.30 -1.78 26.73
N VAL A 35 41.15 -1.61 26.07
CA VAL A 35 41.02 -0.88 24.80
C VAL A 35 41.54 0.55 24.95
N LYS A 36 41.11 1.25 25.99
CA LYS A 36 41.57 2.63 26.27
C LYS A 36 43.09 2.68 26.45
N ARG A 37 43.67 1.79 27.27
CA ARG A 37 45.13 1.70 27.43
C ARG A 37 45.84 1.43 26.11
N ASN A 38 45.32 0.52 25.30
CA ASN A 38 45.88 0.20 23.98
C ASN A 38 45.90 1.41 23.03
N TYR A 39 44.91 2.30 23.14
CA TYR A 39 44.83 3.55 22.39
C TYR A 39 45.53 4.75 23.06
N GLY A 40 46.21 4.56 24.20
CA GLY A 40 46.82 5.64 24.95
C GLY A 40 45.81 6.60 25.60
N TRP A 41 44.61 6.10 25.89
CA TRP A 41 43.49 6.84 26.46
C TRP A 41 43.36 6.65 27.99
N PRO A 42 42.89 7.66 28.76
CA PRO A 42 42.62 7.50 30.19
C PRO A 42 41.58 6.40 30.46
N ASP A 43 41.94 5.40 31.27
CA ASP A 43 41.14 4.18 31.44
C ASP A 43 39.86 4.39 32.28
N ASP A 44 39.87 5.36 33.19
CA ASP A 44 38.77 5.75 34.07
C ASP A 44 37.77 6.73 33.42
N ALA A 45 38.21 7.55 32.47
CA ALA A 45 37.39 8.60 31.86
C ALA A 45 36.20 8.03 31.07
N LYS A 46 34.98 8.50 31.36
CA LYS A 46 33.75 8.08 30.64
C LYS A 46 33.27 9.21 29.73
N PHE A 47 32.93 8.87 28.48
CA PHE A 47 32.47 9.83 27.45
C PHE A 47 33.37 11.06 27.25
N LEU A 48 34.67 10.94 27.58
CA LEU A 48 35.65 11.99 27.36
C LEU A 48 35.81 12.24 25.85
N VAL A 49 35.70 13.51 25.45
CA VAL A 49 36.07 13.99 24.12
C VAL A 49 37.11 15.08 24.34
N PRO A 50 38.37 14.91 23.87
CA PRO A 50 39.44 15.86 24.11
C PRO A 50 39.15 17.25 23.51
N ASP A 51 39.78 18.25 24.11
CA ASP A 51 39.77 19.61 23.60
C ASP A 51 40.27 19.65 22.14
N GLY A 52 39.65 20.52 21.34
CA GLY A 52 39.94 20.66 19.91
C GLY A 52 39.27 19.64 18.99
N VAL A 53 38.78 18.49 19.48
CA VAL A 53 38.06 17.52 18.61
C VAL A 53 36.77 18.13 18.08
N TYR A 54 35.95 18.74 18.94
CA TYR A 54 34.73 19.42 18.50
C TYR A 54 35.02 20.58 17.54
N ASP A 55 36.11 21.32 17.75
CA ASP A 55 36.50 22.41 16.86
C ASP A 55 36.96 21.88 15.51
N GLN A 56 37.68 20.75 15.45
CA GLN A 56 38.05 20.09 14.20
C GLN A 56 36.81 19.66 13.40
N PHE A 57 35.80 19.06 14.06
CA PHE A 57 34.55 18.69 13.40
C PHE A 57 33.75 19.92 12.95
N ARG A 58 33.71 20.99 13.76
CA ARG A 58 33.04 22.26 13.44
C ARG A 58 33.70 22.97 12.26
N ASN A 59 35.03 23.09 12.28
CA ASN A 59 35.81 23.78 11.25
C ASN A 59 35.98 22.95 9.97
N GLY A 60 35.91 21.62 10.08
CA GLY A 60 35.95 20.70 8.95
C GLY A 60 34.55 20.41 8.38
N VAL A 61 33.79 19.54 9.03
CA VAL A 61 32.48 19.09 8.53
C VAL A 61 31.45 20.22 8.59
N GLY A 62 31.37 20.93 9.72
CA GLY A 62 30.41 22.01 9.93
C GLY A 62 30.55 23.14 8.91
N LYS A 63 31.74 23.74 8.82
CA LYS A 63 32.04 24.85 7.90
C LYS A 63 31.79 24.45 6.43
N ARG A 64 32.33 23.31 5.98
CA ARG A 64 32.12 22.83 4.59
C ARG A 64 30.64 22.61 4.29
N GLY A 65 29.87 22.04 5.23
CA GLY A 65 28.43 21.83 5.06
C GLY A 65 27.65 23.14 4.95
N THR A 66 27.95 24.12 5.80
CA THR A 66 27.34 25.46 5.76
C THR A 66 27.63 26.17 4.43
N GLU A 67 28.90 26.18 4.00
CA GLU A 67 29.31 26.81 2.74
C GLU A 67 28.65 26.14 1.53
N ALA A 68 28.66 24.81 1.46
CA ALA A 68 28.02 24.06 0.38
C ALA A 68 26.51 24.30 0.32
N ARG A 69 25.83 24.35 1.48
CA ARG A 69 24.39 24.63 1.51
C ARG A 69 24.07 26.06 1.09
N ALA A 70 24.87 27.05 1.51
CA ALA A 70 24.72 28.44 1.08
C ALA A 70 24.91 28.57 -0.44
N ALA A 71 25.96 27.95 -0.99
CA ALA A 71 26.22 27.93 -2.43
C ALA A 71 25.07 27.27 -3.20
N TRP A 72 24.53 26.14 -2.71
CA TRP A 72 23.37 25.48 -3.31
C TRP A 72 22.12 26.37 -3.28
N ARG A 73 21.84 27.05 -2.15
CA ARG A 73 20.69 27.97 -2.03
C ARG A 73 20.80 29.13 -3.02
N ASN A 74 21.98 29.73 -3.16
CA ASN A 74 22.22 30.81 -4.12
C ASN A 74 22.03 30.34 -5.56
N ARG A 75 22.56 29.15 -5.90
CA ARG A 75 22.36 28.55 -7.23
C ARG A 75 20.89 28.26 -7.51
N PHE A 76 20.14 27.74 -6.54
CA PHE A 76 18.72 27.46 -6.70
C PHE A 76 17.89 28.74 -6.81
N ALA A 77 18.24 29.80 -6.08
CA ALA A 77 17.59 31.11 -6.21
C ALA A 77 17.78 31.70 -7.62
N GLU A 78 18.97 31.55 -8.22
CA GLU A 78 19.21 31.97 -9.60
C GLU A 78 18.47 31.09 -10.62
N TYR A 79 18.50 29.76 -10.43
CA TYR A 79 17.71 28.82 -11.22
C TYR A 79 16.21 29.17 -11.21
N LYS A 80 15.67 29.55 -10.06
CA LYS A 80 14.26 29.94 -9.92
C LYS A 80 13.89 31.19 -10.72
N LYS A 81 14.80 32.16 -10.87
CA LYS A 81 14.55 33.34 -11.72
C LYS A 81 14.46 32.95 -13.20
N GLN A 82 15.30 32.01 -13.64
CA GLN A 82 15.37 31.57 -15.04
C GLN A 82 14.27 30.54 -15.38
N PHE A 83 13.90 29.67 -14.43
CA PHE A 83 12.98 28.56 -14.62
C PHE A 83 11.93 28.51 -13.49
N PRO A 84 11.02 29.50 -13.38
CA PRO A 84 10.11 29.63 -12.26
C PRO A 84 9.16 28.43 -12.09
N GLN A 85 8.68 27.86 -13.21
CA GLN A 85 7.76 26.72 -13.16
C GLN A 85 8.47 25.42 -12.68
N PRO A 86 9.58 24.95 -13.29
CA PRO A 86 10.34 23.82 -12.76
C PRO A 86 10.84 24.00 -11.32
N ALA A 87 11.28 25.22 -10.96
CA ALA A 87 11.68 25.51 -9.57
C ALA A 87 10.51 25.35 -8.60
N GLY A 88 9.30 25.83 -8.96
CA GLY A 88 8.10 25.62 -8.17
C GLY A 88 7.70 24.14 -8.03
N GLN A 89 7.95 23.32 -9.06
CA GLN A 89 7.76 21.86 -8.97
C GLN A 89 8.73 21.22 -7.98
N ILE A 90 10.01 21.57 -8.03
CA ILE A 90 11.03 21.09 -7.06
C ILE A 90 10.66 21.50 -5.64
N GLU A 91 10.26 22.76 -5.42
CA GLU A 91 9.84 23.25 -4.10
C GLU A 91 8.65 22.47 -3.54
N ARG A 92 7.63 22.20 -4.37
CA ARG A 92 6.46 21.40 -3.96
C ARG A 92 6.81 19.94 -3.67
N MET A 93 7.61 19.33 -4.53
CA MET A 93 8.13 17.96 -4.34
C MET A 93 8.88 17.85 -3.01
N LEU A 94 9.85 18.73 -2.75
CA LEU A 94 10.63 18.74 -1.51
C LEU A 94 9.79 19.02 -0.25
N ALA A 95 8.72 19.80 -0.40
CA ALA A 95 7.74 20.06 0.66
C ALA A 95 6.70 18.93 0.84
N GLY A 96 6.73 17.88 0.00
CA GLY A 96 5.75 16.80 0.04
C GLY A 96 4.32 17.22 -0.36
N LYS A 97 4.18 18.33 -1.10
CA LYS A 97 2.87 18.86 -1.53
C LYS A 97 2.56 18.45 -2.96
N LEU A 98 1.31 18.07 -3.23
CA LEU A 98 0.84 17.81 -4.59
C LEU A 98 0.75 19.11 -5.42
N PRO A 99 0.86 19.04 -6.76
CA PRO A 99 0.55 20.16 -7.64
C PRO A 99 -0.91 20.59 -7.53
N ASP A 100 -1.20 21.86 -7.85
CA ASP A 100 -2.59 22.32 -7.94
C ASP A 100 -3.28 21.61 -9.12
N GLY A 101 -4.51 21.13 -8.92
CA GLY A 101 -5.26 20.39 -9.94
C GLY A 101 -4.65 19.03 -10.29
N TRP A 102 -3.94 18.37 -9.37
CA TRP A 102 -3.37 17.04 -9.59
C TRP A 102 -4.43 15.98 -9.95
N ASP A 103 -5.66 16.16 -9.45
CA ASP A 103 -6.83 15.28 -9.60
C ASP A 103 -7.76 15.69 -10.75
N LYS A 104 -7.37 16.68 -11.57
CA LYS A 104 -8.12 17.03 -12.78
C LYS A 104 -8.08 15.89 -13.81
N ASP A 105 -9.09 15.84 -14.66
CA ASP A 105 -9.21 14.89 -15.77
C ASP A 105 -9.24 13.41 -15.35
N LEU A 106 -9.40 13.13 -14.04
CA LEU A 106 -9.57 11.77 -13.56
C LEU A 106 -10.78 11.11 -14.24
N PRO A 107 -10.65 9.84 -14.67
CA PRO A 107 -11.72 9.16 -15.38
C PRO A 107 -12.94 8.97 -14.47
N SER A 108 -14.12 9.00 -15.07
CA SER A 108 -15.37 8.52 -14.48
C SER A 108 -15.85 7.34 -15.32
N PHE A 109 -16.34 6.30 -14.66
CA PHE A 109 -16.79 5.08 -15.33
C PHE A 109 -18.30 4.96 -15.20
N ALA A 110 -18.99 4.94 -16.34
CA ALA A 110 -20.43 4.70 -16.37
C ALA A 110 -20.77 3.28 -15.89
N ALA A 111 -21.99 3.10 -15.38
CA ALA A 111 -22.50 1.80 -14.98
C ALA A 111 -22.40 0.80 -16.14
N ASP A 112 -21.81 -0.36 -15.87
CA ASP A 112 -21.60 -1.42 -16.86
C ASP A 112 -21.61 -2.77 -16.15
N PRO A 113 -22.62 -3.64 -16.40
CA PRO A 113 -22.70 -4.97 -15.81
C PRO A 113 -21.51 -5.88 -16.11
N LYS A 114 -20.85 -5.68 -17.27
CA LYS A 114 -19.60 -6.39 -17.59
C LYS A 114 -18.42 -5.72 -16.88
N GLY A 115 -18.39 -4.40 -16.95
CA GLY A 115 -17.36 -3.54 -16.39
C GLY A 115 -15.96 -3.88 -16.90
N ILE A 116 -14.95 -3.51 -16.11
CA ILE A 116 -13.52 -3.68 -16.43
C ILE A 116 -12.77 -4.18 -15.21
N ALA A 117 -11.58 -4.76 -15.42
CA ALA A 117 -10.76 -5.19 -14.30
C ALA A 117 -10.24 -3.97 -13.52
N THR A 118 -10.13 -4.06 -12.20
CA THR A 118 -9.67 -2.92 -11.40
C THR A 118 -8.20 -2.58 -11.68
N ARG A 119 -7.39 -3.53 -12.19
CA ARG A 119 -6.07 -3.22 -12.77
C ARG A 119 -6.15 -2.32 -14.00
N GLU A 120 -7.17 -2.46 -14.83
CA GLU A 120 -7.32 -1.65 -16.06
C GLU A 120 -7.77 -0.23 -15.75
N SER A 121 -8.76 -0.07 -14.85
CA SER A 121 -9.13 1.25 -14.35
C SER A 121 -7.97 1.91 -13.59
N SER A 122 -7.17 1.13 -12.87
CA SER A 122 -5.95 1.60 -12.19
C SER A 122 -4.93 2.15 -13.19
N GLY A 123 -4.63 1.42 -14.28
CA GLY A 123 -3.73 1.91 -15.32
C GLY A 123 -4.20 3.21 -15.99
N LYS A 124 -5.50 3.33 -16.28
CA LYS A 124 -6.11 4.56 -16.81
C LYS A 124 -5.96 5.73 -15.83
N THR A 125 -6.25 5.50 -14.56
CA THR A 125 -6.17 6.49 -13.48
C THR A 125 -4.72 6.93 -13.23
N LEU A 126 -3.79 5.98 -13.11
CA LEU A 126 -2.37 6.22 -12.89
C LEU A 126 -1.75 7.07 -14.00
N ASN A 127 -2.15 6.85 -15.25
CA ASN A 127 -1.65 7.64 -16.38
C ASN A 127 -2.09 9.12 -16.32
N VAL A 128 -3.34 9.39 -15.93
CA VAL A 128 -3.82 10.76 -15.72
C VAL A 128 -3.05 11.43 -14.58
N LEU A 129 -2.93 10.73 -13.44
CA LEU A 129 -2.22 11.24 -12.27
C LEU A 129 -0.74 11.52 -12.57
N ALA A 130 -0.07 10.62 -13.28
CA ALA A 130 1.32 10.80 -13.66
C ALA A 130 1.50 12.00 -14.61
N ARG A 131 0.57 12.25 -15.53
CA ARG A 131 0.60 13.45 -16.37
C ARG A 131 0.51 14.73 -15.53
N ASN A 132 -0.33 14.72 -14.49
CA ASN A 132 -0.56 15.89 -13.64
C ASN A 132 0.49 16.06 -12.52
N ILE A 133 1.21 15.00 -12.15
CA ILE A 133 2.22 14.98 -11.08
C ILE A 133 3.59 14.66 -11.70
N PRO A 134 4.43 15.67 -12.02
CA PRO A 134 5.69 15.47 -12.75
C PRO A 134 6.69 14.54 -12.06
N TRP A 135 6.65 14.46 -10.72
CA TRP A 135 7.52 13.61 -9.91
C TRP A 135 6.87 12.29 -9.47
N LEU A 136 5.77 11.85 -10.11
CA LEU A 136 5.22 10.50 -9.96
C LEU A 136 6.00 9.53 -10.86
N ILE A 137 6.75 8.59 -10.29
CA ILE A 137 7.67 7.73 -11.06
C ILE A 137 7.67 6.33 -10.48
N GLY A 138 7.78 5.32 -11.33
CA GLY A 138 7.75 3.96 -10.85
C GLY A 138 7.71 2.95 -11.98
N GLY A 139 7.34 1.73 -11.65
CA GLY A 139 7.22 0.69 -12.66
C GLY A 139 6.95 -0.65 -12.05
N SER A 140 7.38 -1.71 -12.73
CA SER A 140 7.01 -3.07 -12.39
C SER A 140 8.20 -4.02 -12.34
N ALA A 141 8.09 -5.05 -11.50
CA ALA A 141 8.93 -6.22 -11.55
C ALA A 141 8.57 -7.11 -12.76
N ASP A 142 8.98 -6.70 -13.97
CA ASP A 142 8.79 -7.42 -15.25
C ASP A 142 7.33 -7.66 -15.69
N LEU A 143 6.36 -7.10 -14.98
CA LEU A 143 4.93 -7.38 -15.16
C LEU A 143 4.13 -6.15 -15.63
N ALA A 144 4.77 -5.14 -16.22
CA ALA A 144 4.12 -3.85 -16.54
C ALA A 144 2.84 -3.97 -17.38
N LYS A 145 2.83 -4.88 -18.37
CA LYS A 145 1.65 -5.17 -19.22
C LYS A 145 0.52 -5.86 -18.45
N SER A 146 0.87 -6.76 -17.54
CA SER A 146 -0.08 -7.53 -16.72
C SER A 146 -0.63 -6.70 -15.56
N ASN A 147 0.20 -5.83 -14.99
CA ASN A 147 -0.15 -4.90 -13.91
C ASN A 147 -0.86 -3.64 -14.41
N LYS A 148 -0.75 -3.32 -15.71
CA LYS A 148 -1.26 -2.10 -16.34
C LYS A 148 -0.63 -0.82 -15.78
N THR A 149 0.65 -0.87 -15.43
CA THR A 149 1.35 0.23 -14.77
C THR A 149 2.29 1.01 -15.68
N ASN A 150 2.32 0.70 -16.98
CA ASN A 150 3.10 1.47 -17.93
C ASN A 150 2.49 2.87 -18.10
N LEU A 151 3.31 3.90 -17.98
CA LEU A 151 2.97 5.28 -18.29
C LEU A 151 3.14 5.51 -19.79
N THR A 152 2.05 5.84 -20.49
CA THR A 152 1.97 5.87 -21.96
C THR A 152 1.72 7.26 -22.54
N PHE A 153 1.71 8.31 -21.72
CA PHE A 153 1.58 9.68 -22.20
C PHE A 153 2.93 10.21 -22.74
N ASP A 154 2.86 11.25 -23.57
CA ASP A 154 4.06 11.88 -24.13
C ASP A 154 4.97 12.44 -23.03
N GLY A 155 6.26 12.16 -23.11
CA GLY A 155 7.24 12.50 -22.07
C GLY A 155 7.29 11.55 -20.86
N ALA A 156 6.52 10.44 -20.84
CA ALA A 156 6.69 9.41 -19.82
C ALA A 156 8.03 8.68 -19.98
N GLY A 157 8.27 8.06 -21.14
CA GLY A 157 9.54 7.42 -21.50
C GLY A 157 10.02 6.30 -20.57
N GLU A 158 11.17 5.73 -20.89
CA GLU A 158 11.79 4.62 -20.14
C GLU A 158 13.03 5.10 -19.39
N PHE A 159 13.19 4.71 -18.14
CA PHE A 159 14.37 5.04 -17.35
C PHE A 159 15.48 4.03 -17.64
N TYR A 160 16.54 4.47 -18.31
CA TYR A 160 17.68 3.64 -18.70
C TYR A 160 19.02 4.28 -18.36
N PRO A 161 20.12 3.51 -18.35
CA PRO A 161 21.46 4.09 -18.34
C PRO A 161 21.60 5.12 -19.46
N ASN A 162 22.04 6.33 -19.10
CA ASN A 162 22.18 7.49 -19.99
C ASN A 162 20.86 8.11 -20.51
N GLU A 163 19.69 7.62 -20.07
CA GLU A 163 18.37 8.23 -20.30
C GLU A 163 17.59 8.27 -18.99
N TYR A 164 17.88 9.28 -18.18
CA TYR A 164 17.34 9.41 -16.82
C TYR A 164 16.05 10.23 -16.74
N ARG A 165 15.50 10.69 -17.87
CA ARG A 165 14.26 11.48 -17.89
C ARG A 165 13.02 10.59 -17.88
N GLY A 166 13.16 9.33 -18.26
CA GLY A 166 12.06 8.37 -18.29
C GLY A 166 11.47 8.10 -16.91
N ARG A 167 10.18 7.80 -16.87
CA ARG A 167 9.37 7.63 -15.66
C ARG A 167 8.85 6.20 -15.47
N ASN A 168 9.11 5.34 -16.45
CA ASN A 168 8.89 3.90 -16.34
C ASN A 168 10.20 3.21 -15.95
N ILE A 169 10.22 2.58 -14.78
CA ILE A 169 11.36 1.82 -14.26
C ILE A 169 11.12 0.32 -14.46
N HIS A 170 12.06 -0.35 -15.13
CA HIS A 170 12.06 -1.81 -15.28
C HIS A 170 12.90 -2.45 -14.17
N PHE A 171 12.25 -2.91 -13.10
CA PHE A 171 12.97 -3.50 -11.98
C PHE A 171 13.48 -4.93 -12.28
N GLY A 172 12.91 -5.58 -13.30
CA GLY A 172 13.05 -7.03 -13.54
C GLY A 172 12.39 -7.85 -12.43
N VAL A 173 12.56 -9.18 -12.44
CA VAL A 173 12.00 -10.09 -11.42
C VAL A 173 12.78 -9.94 -10.10
N ARG A 174 12.56 -8.83 -9.40
CA ARG A 174 13.33 -8.37 -8.23
C ARG A 174 12.47 -7.60 -7.22
N GLU A 175 11.36 -8.18 -6.80
CA GLU A 175 10.35 -7.54 -5.95
C GLU A 175 10.96 -6.94 -4.67
N HIS A 176 11.84 -7.68 -4.00
CA HIS A 176 12.46 -7.23 -2.75
C HIS A 176 13.27 -5.94 -2.95
N ALA A 177 14.13 -5.95 -3.97
CA ALA A 177 14.96 -4.79 -4.32
C ALA A 177 14.10 -3.63 -4.85
N MET A 178 13.07 -3.92 -5.66
CA MET A 178 12.09 -2.94 -6.13
C MET A 178 11.46 -2.19 -4.95
N GLY A 179 11.00 -2.90 -3.91
CA GLY A 179 10.45 -2.28 -2.71
C GLY A 179 11.45 -1.36 -2.01
N ALA A 180 12.71 -1.81 -1.84
CA ALA A 180 13.76 -1.02 -1.20
C ALA A 180 14.13 0.23 -2.03
N ILE A 181 14.19 0.10 -3.36
CA ILE A 181 14.46 1.21 -4.28
C ILE A 181 13.33 2.23 -4.22
N VAL A 182 12.06 1.80 -4.25
CA VAL A 182 10.90 2.69 -4.11
C VAL A 182 10.91 3.43 -2.79
N ASN A 183 11.31 2.77 -1.69
CA ASN A 183 11.49 3.44 -0.41
C ASN A 183 12.57 4.53 -0.50
N GLY A 184 13.73 4.23 -1.10
CA GLY A 184 14.82 5.20 -1.28
C GLY A 184 14.44 6.41 -2.16
N MET A 185 13.70 6.17 -3.24
CA MET A 185 13.16 7.24 -4.09
C MET A 185 12.16 8.11 -3.32
N THR A 186 11.29 7.50 -2.50
CA THR A 186 10.31 8.21 -1.68
C THR A 186 10.99 9.05 -0.58
N LEU A 187 12.04 8.53 0.06
CA LEU A 187 12.89 9.30 0.99
C LEU A 187 13.51 10.53 0.31
N SER A 188 13.81 10.42 -0.99
CA SER A 188 14.29 11.51 -1.85
C SER A 188 13.19 12.45 -2.35
N LYS A 189 11.97 12.33 -1.79
CA LYS A 189 10.79 13.17 -2.05
C LYS A 189 10.09 12.96 -3.40
N LEU A 190 10.48 11.95 -4.17
CA LEU A 190 9.69 11.51 -5.32
C LEU A 190 8.39 10.86 -4.85
N ARG A 191 7.33 10.92 -5.66
CA ARG A 191 6.14 10.12 -5.43
C ARG A 191 6.35 8.82 -6.19
N SER A 192 6.67 7.74 -5.48
CA SER A 192 7.14 6.52 -6.12
C SER A 192 6.20 5.35 -5.98
N PHE A 193 6.08 4.56 -7.06
CA PHE A 193 5.28 3.34 -7.06
C PHE A 193 6.05 2.11 -7.53
N SER A 194 5.69 0.96 -7.00
CA SER A 194 6.11 -0.36 -7.49
C SER A 194 4.92 -1.18 -7.94
N ALA A 195 5.14 -2.20 -8.78
CA ALA A 195 4.08 -3.10 -9.19
C ALA A 195 4.52 -4.56 -9.43
N THR A 196 3.77 -5.50 -8.87
CA THR A 196 3.89 -6.95 -9.09
C THR A 196 2.53 -7.65 -8.86
N PHE A 197 2.45 -8.97 -9.01
CA PHE A 197 1.28 -9.73 -8.58
C PHE A 197 1.20 -9.77 -7.06
N PHE A 198 -0.02 -9.78 -6.53
CA PHE A 198 -0.23 -9.62 -5.09
C PHE A 198 0.41 -10.74 -4.27
N ASN A 199 0.44 -11.95 -4.80
CA ASN A 199 1.11 -13.10 -4.20
C ASN A 199 2.61 -12.86 -3.96
N PHE A 200 3.26 -12.09 -4.84
CA PHE A 200 4.68 -11.77 -4.71
C PHE A 200 4.96 -10.60 -3.75
N SER A 201 3.94 -10.06 -3.08
CA SER A 201 4.15 -9.16 -1.94
C SER A 201 5.01 -9.81 -0.85
N ASP A 202 4.96 -11.14 -0.71
CA ASP A 202 5.79 -11.89 0.24
C ASP A 202 7.30 -11.77 -0.05
N TYR A 203 7.70 -11.67 -1.32
CA TYR A 203 9.11 -11.44 -1.69
C TYR A 203 9.63 -10.07 -1.25
N MET A 204 8.75 -9.07 -1.14
CA MET A 204 9.11 -7.69 -0.79
C MET A 204 8.65 -7.25 0.59
N ARG A 205 8.14 -8.19 1.40
CA ARG A 205 7.56 -7.93 2.72
C ARG A 205 8.48 -7.15 3.67
N PRO A 206 9.79 -7.44 3.78
CA PRO A 206 10.68 -6.66 4.66
C PRO A 206 10.81 -5.20 4.21
N SER A 207 10.92 -4.95 2.90
CA SER A 207 10.93 -3.59 2.34
C SER A 207 9.64 -2.84 2.62
N MET A 208 8.48 -3.49 2.46
CA MET A 208 7.18 -2.89 2.79
C MET A 208 7.08 -2.53 4.27
N ARG A 209 7.52 -3.44 5.15
CA ARG A 209 7.55 -3.21 6.60
C ARG A 209 8.45 -2.04 6.97
N LEU A 210 9.62 -1.92 6.35
CA LEU A 210 10.50 -0.75 6.55
C LEU A 210 9.85 0.53 6.03
N GLY A 211 9.13 0.49 4.91
CA GLY A 211 8.37 1.64 4.40
C GLY A 211 7.34 2.13 5.42
N ALA A 212 6.62 1.20 6.05
CA ALA A 212 5.65 1.49 7.10
C ALA A 212 6.30 2.06 8.37
N LEU A 213 7.41 1.46 8.81
CA LEU A 213 8.19 1.92 9.97
C LEU A 213 8.82 3.30 9.75
N MET A 214 9.24 3.62 8.53
CA MET A 214 9.79 4.94 8.17
C MET A 214 8.70 5.98 7.89
N GLU A 215 7.43 5.59 7.90
CA GLU A 215 6.27 6.48 7.66
C GLU A 215 6.32 7.21 6.32
N ILE A 216 6.89 6.55 5.29
CA ILE A 216 7.05 7.14 3.96
C ILE A 216 5.88 6.80 3.03
N PRO A 217 5.41 7.73 2.18
CA PRO A 217 4.26 7.52 1.29
C PRO A 217 4.60 6.76 0.01
N ALA A 218 5.20 5.57 0.17
CA ALA A 218 5.46 4.65 -0.92
C ALA A 218 4.16 4.00 -1.41
N ILE A 219 4.03 3.82 -2.73
CA ILE A 219 2.84 3.21 -3.34
C ILE A 219 3.18 1.81 -3.83
N TYR A 220 2.52 0.79 -3.29
CA TYR A 220 2.68 -0.59 -3.72
C TYR A 220 1.42 -1.03 -4.47
N ILE A 221 1.53 -1.20 -5.79
CA ILE A 221 0.42 -1.63 -6.65
C ILE A 221 0.50 -3.14 -6.82
N PHE A 222 -0.55 -3.85 -6.42
CA PHE A 222 -0.63 -5.29 -6.51
C PHE A 222 -1.82 -5.69 -7.37
N THR A 223 -1.60 -6.54 -8.36
CA THR A 223 -2.68 -7.07 -9.22
C THR A 223 -2.84 -8.58 -9.05
N HIS A 224 -3.85 -9.18 -9.67
CA HIS A 224 -4.13 -10.63 -9.55
C HIS A 224 -4.33 -11.01 -8.07
N ASP A 225 -5.27 -10.31 -7.44
CA ASP A 225 -5.48 -10.27 -5.99
C ASP A 225 -6.07 -11.52 -5.33
N SER A 226 -6.47 -12.53 -6.09
CA SER A 226 -7.28 -13.64 -5.59
C SER A 226 -7.22 -14.87 -6.51
N ILE A 227 -8.00 -15.90 -6.18
CA ILE A 227 -8.36 -17.00 -7.10
C ILE A 227 -8.97 -16.51 -8.42
N GLY A 228 -9.40 -15.24 -8.49
CA GLY A 228 -9.80 -14.51 -9.70
C GLY A 228 -8.82 -14.62 -10.86
N LEU A 229 -7.54 -14.89 -10.57
CA LEU A 229 -6.55 -15.09 -11.62
C LEU A 229 -6.71 -16.39 -12.39
N GLY A 230 -7.34 -17.44 -11.84
CA GLY A 230 -7.62 -18.67 -12.57
C GLY A 230 -6.42 -19.61 -12.73
N GLU A 231 -6.07 -19.91 -13.97
CA GLU A 231 -5.32 -21.10 -14.37
C GLU A 231 -3.87 -21.18 -13.86
N ASP A 232 -3.23 -20.06 -13.48
CA ASP A 232 -1.86 -20.11 -12.92
C ASP A 232 -1.82 -20.83 -11.56
N GLY A 233 -2.97 -20.99 -10.92
CA GLY A 233 -3.16 -21.92 -9.82
C GLY A 233 -2.59 -21.46 -8.46
N PRO A 234 -2.52 -22.37 -7.48
CA PRO A 234 -2.34 -22.00 -6.07
C PRO A 234 -1.00 -21.34 -5.74
N THR A 235 0.02 -21.49 -6.58
CA THR A 235 1.32 -20.82 -6.39
C THR A 235 1.27 -19.33 -6.67
N HIS A 236 0.23 -18.85 -7.37
CA HIS A 236 0.05 -17.46 -7.76
C HIS A 236 -1.14 -16.80 -7.09
N GLN A 237 -2.05 -17.59 -6.50
CA GLN A 237 -3.34 -17.13 -5.97
C GLN A 237 -3.20 -16.68 -4.52
N PRO A 238 -3.32 -15.37 -4.24
CA PRO A 238 -3.28 -14.87 -2.88
C PRO A 238 -4.44 -15.43 -2.05
N VAL A 239 -4.15 -15.75 -0.79
CA VAL A 239 -5.15 -16.15 0.21
C VAL A 239 -4.96 -15.31 1.48
N GLU A 240 -3.80 -15.39 2.11
CA GLU A 240 -3.50 -14.71 3.37
C GLU A 240 -2.94 -13.29 3.23
N GLN A 241 -2.57 -12.87 2.02
CA GLN A 241 -1.84 -11.62 1.78
C GLN A 241 -2.62 -10.38 2.26
N LEU A 242 -3.95 -10.34 2.11
CA LEU A 242 -4.77 -9.23 2.65
C LEU A 242 -4.67 -9.16 4.17
N ALA A 243 -4.94 -10.26 4.88
CA ALA A 243 -4.85 -10.32 6.34
C ALA A 243 -3.43 -9.98 6.83
N SER A 244 -2.44 -10.52 6.13
CA SER A 244 -1.01 -10.33 6.41
C SER A 244 -0.55 -8.88 6.27
N LEU A 245 -1.10 -8.11 5.32
CA LEU A 245 -0.82 -6.68 5.17
C LEU A 245 -1.68 -5.80 6.08
N ARG A 246 -2.97 -6.13 6.29
CA ARG A 246 -3.85 -5.42 7.25
C ARG A 246 -3.34 -5.52 8.69
N ALA A 247 -2.62 -6.61 9.02
CA ALA A 247 -1.98 -6.77 10.32
C ALA A 247 -0.70 -5.93 10.48
N MET A 248 -0.14 -5.38 9.39
CA MET A 248 1.09 -4.59 9.44
C MET A 248 0.79 -3.18 9.94
N PRO A 249 1.39 -2.72 11.05
CA PRO A 249 1.20 -1.36 11.52
C PRO A 249 1.59 -0.34 10.47
N ASN A 250 0.79 0.73 10.34
CA ASN A 250 1.00 1.81 9.39
C ASN A 250 1.08 1.39 7.90
N MET A 251 0.41 0.30 7.52
CA MET A 251 0.22 -0.09 6.12
C MET A 251 -1.24 0.12 5.73
N MET A 252 -1.54 1.11 4.87
CA MET A 252 -2.89 1.28 4.37
C MET A 252 -3.18 0.29 3.24
N VAL A 253 -4.21 -0.55 3.37
CA VAL A 253 -4.55 -1.57 2.36
C VAL A 253 -5.88 -1.22 1.72
N LEU A 254 -5.88 -0.90 0.42
CA LEU A 254 -7.07 -0.59 -0.36
C LEU A 254 -7.36 -1.69 -1.37
N ARG A 255 -8.55 -2.29 -1.29
CA ARG A 255 -9.07 -3.27 -2.24
C ARG A 255 -10.41 -2.79 -2.84
N PRO A 256 -10.37 -1.90 -3.84
CA PRO A 256 -11.57 -1.29 -4.43
C PRO A 256 -12.42 -2.31 -5.21
N GLY A 257 -13.74 -2.18 -5.08
CA GLY A 257 -14.70 -3.13 -5.66
C GLY A 257 -15.14 -2.87 -7.10
N ASP A 258 -14.93 -1.66 -7.61
CA ASP A 258 -15.20 -1.32 -9.01
C ASP A 258 -14.25 -0.25 -9.56
N ALA A 259 -14.47 0.12 -10.83
CA ALA A 259 -13.63 1.11 -11.50
C ALA A 259 -13.67 2.51 -10.86
N ASN A 260 -14.80 2.92 -10.27
CA ASN A 260 -14.92 4.23 -9.63
C ASN A 260 -14.29 4.24 -8.23
N GLU A 261 -14.37 3.14 -7.47
CA GLU A 261 -13.63 3.01 -6.21
C GLU A 261 -12.12 3.03 -6.42
N VAL A 262 -11.60 2.55 -7.56
CA VAL A 262 -10.17 2.67 -7.89
C VAL A 262 -9.74 4.13 -8.01
N VAL A 263 -10.57 4.99 -8.64
CA VAL A 263 -10.27 6.42 -8.78
C VAL A 263 -10.19 7.08 -7.40
N GLU A 264 -11.16 6.81 -6.53
CA GLU A 264 -11.17 7.34 -5.17
C GLU A 264 -10.04 6.77 -4.30
N ALA A 265 -9.69 5.49 -4.48
CA ALA A 265 -8.55 4.88 -3.80
C ALA A 265 -7.24 5.60 -4.13
N TYR A 266 -6.99 5.95 -5.41
CA TYR A 266 -5.83 6.75 -5.77
C TYR A 266 -5.84 8.15 -5.14
N LYS A 267 -7.01 8.78 -4.99
CA LYS A 267 -7.11 10.07 -4.32
C LYS A 267 -6.68 9.99 -2.86
N VAL A 268 -7.18 8.98 -2.15
CA VAL A 268 -6.75 8.67 -0.77
C VAL A 268 -5.24 8.42 -0.73
N ILE A 269 -4.72 7.55 -1.60
CA ILE A 269 -3.29 7.19 -1.62
C ILE A 269 -2.40 8.41 -1.81
N LEU A 270 -2.76 9.33 -2.71
CA LEU A 270 -1.95 10.52 -2.98
C LEU A 270 -2.00 11.56 -1.85
N GLN A 271 -3.11 11.62 -1.11
CA GLN A 271 -3.26 12.49 0.05
C GLN A 271 -2.65 11.89 1.33
N HIS A 272 -2.48 10.57 1.39
CA HIS A 272 -1.82 9.91 2.50
C HIS A 272 -0.29 10.15 2.44
N THR A 273 0.26 10.84 3.43
CA THR A 273 1.67 11.26 3.45
C THR A 273 2.50 10.67 4.59
N HIS A 274 1.90 9.83 5.44
CA HIS A 274 2.50 9.36 6.69
C HIS A 274 2.49 7.83 6.82
N GLY A 275 2.74 7.15 5.71
CA GLY A 275 2.74 5.69 5.62
C GLY A 275 2.58 5.21 4.18
N PRO A 276 3.01 3.98 3.87
CA PRO A 276 2.82 3.39 2.57
C PRO A 276 1.37 2.99 2.33
N SER A 277 1.02 2.81 1.06
CA SER A 277 -0.28 2.31 0.63
C SER A 277 -0.14 1.12 -0.31
N SER A 278 -0.86 0.05 -0.01
CA SER A 278 -1.02 -1.12 -0.87
C SER A 278 -2.35 -1.04 -1.61
N LEU A 279 -2.32 -0.91 -2.94
CA LEU A 279 -3.50 -0.93 -3.81
C LEU A 279 -3.64 -2.32 -4.44
N VAL A 280 -4.69 -3.05 -4.07
CA VAL A 280 -4.91 -4.46 -4.41
C VAL A 280 -6.00 -4.59 -5.49
N LEU A 281 -5.67 -5.20 -6.62
CA LEU A 281 -6.43 -5.08 -7.87
C LEU A 281 -6.67 -6.43 -8.56
N THR A 282 -7.80 -6.56 -9.23
CA THR A 282 -8.27 -7.79 -9.87
C THR A 282 -7.57 -8.05 -11.21
N ARG A 283 -7.50 -9.33 -11.61
CA ARG A 283 -7.16 -9.72 -13.00
C ARG A 283 -8.39 -9.59 -13.90
N GLN A 284 -9.49 -10.15 -13.41
CA GLN A 284 -10.78 -10.31 -14.05
C GLN A 284 -11.58 -9.00 -14.03
N ALA A 285 -12.50 -8.87 -14.99
CA ALA A 285 -13.46 -7.78 -14.99
C ALA A 285 -14.40 -7.87 -13.79
N VAL A 286 -14.75 -6.71 -13.24
CA VAL A 286 -15.79 -6.55 -12.23
C VAL A 286 -16.81 -5.52 -12.71
N PRO A 287 -18.11 -5.66 -12.40
CA PRO A 287 -19.12 -4.69 -12.80
C PRO A 287 -18.80 -3.28 -12.31
N THR A 288 -19.02 -2.27 -13.15
CA THR A 288 -19.05 -0.88 -12.69
C THR A 288 -20.43 -0.60 -12.12
N LEU A 289 -20.50 -0.26 -10.83
CA LEU A 289 -21.77 -0.13 -10.13
C LEU A 289 -22.51 1.16 -10.54
N ASP A 290 -23.83 1.05 -10.67
CA ASP A 290 -24.70 2.19 -10.94
C ASP A 290 -24.81 3.10 -9.72
N ARG A 291 -24.13 4.25 -9.78
CA ARG A 291 -24.09 5.25 -8.69
C ARG A 291 -25.35 6.13 -8.61
N THR A 292 -26.32 5.93 -9.49
CA THR A 292 -27.67 6.49 -9.33
C THR A 292 -28.56 5.61 -8.45
N LYS A 293 -28.26 4.30 -8.41
CA LYS A 293 -28.92 3.31 -7.55
C LYS A 293 -28.20 3.08 -6.23
N TYR A 294 -26.87 3.04 -6.26
CA TYR A 294 -26.01 2.76 -5.10
C TYR A 294 -25.22 3.99 -4.67
N ALA A 295 -24.80 4.04 -3.41
CA ALA A 295 -24.05 5.17 -2.86
C ALA A 295 -22.76 5.47 -3.66
N PRO A 296 -22.34 6.75 -3.71
CA PRO A 296 -21.18 7.16 -4.49
C PRO A 296 -19.87 6.50 -4.01
N ALA A 297 -18.92 6.33 -4.93
CA ALA A 297 -17.60 5.76 -4.63
C ALA A 297 -16.77 6.62 -3.67
N SER A 298 -17.13 7.91 -3.48
CA SER A 298 -16.45 8.81 -2.54
C SER A 298 -16.48 8.30 -1.09
N GLY A 299 -17.32 7.31 -0.77
CA GLY A 299 -17.30 6.59 0.50
C GLY A 299 -15.97 5.85 0.79
N VAL A 300 -15.13 5.60 -0.22
CA VAL A 300 -13.80 4.96 -0.05
C VAL A 300 -12.93 5.71 0.96
N VAL A 301 -13.02 7.05 1.03
CA VAL A 301 -12.25 7.87 1.99
C VAL A 301 -12.57 7.54 3.45
N ARG A 302 -13.71 6.90 3.70
CA ARG A 302 -14.16 6.46 5.04
C ARG A 302 -13.77 5.02 5.35
N GLY A 303 -13.14 4.31 4.42
CA GLY A 303 -12.67 2.93 4.56
C GLY A 303 -13.75 1.86 4.45
N ALA A 304 -14.90 2.07 5.11
CA ALA A 304 -16.10 1.28 4.90
C ALA A 304 -17.33 2.18 4.88
N TYR A 305 -18.26 1.92 3.97
CA TYR A 305 -19.45 2.75 3.82
C TYR A 305 -20.66 1.93 3.34
N VAL A 306 -21.85 2.40 3.68
CA VAL A 306 -23.11 1.78 3.23
C VAL A 306 -23.28 2.04 1.73
N LEU A 307 -23.14 0.99 0.93
CA LEU A 307 -23.29 1.04 -0.53
C LEU A 307 -24.77 0.98 -0.93
N ALA A 308 -25.52 0.08 -0.31
CA ALA A 308 -26.94 -0.11 -0.51
C ALA A 308 -27.60 -0.37 0.83
N ASP A 309 -28.77 0.21 1.06
CA ASP A 309 -29.47 0.06 2.33
C ASP A 309 -30.93 -0.38 2.15
N SER A 310 -31.52 -0.79 3.26
CA SER A 310 -32.95 -1.03 3.41
C SER A 310 -33.69 0.26 3.77
N ALA A 311 -34.98 0.34 3.42
CA ALA A 311 -35.82 1.47 3.78
C ALA A 311 -35.85 1.68 5.31
N GLY A 312 -35.57 2.91 5.76
CA GLY A 312 -35.56 3.28 7.18
C GLY A 312 -34.27 2.95 7.94
N GLY A 313 -33.22 2.46 7.28
CA GLY A 313 -31.88 2.30 7.87
C GLY A 313 -31.76 1.23 8.97
N LYS A 314 -32.69 0.26 8.98
CA LYS A 314 -32.75 -0.84 9.95
C LYS A 314 -32.71 -2.19 9.23
N PRO A 315 -31.52 -2.65 8.82
CA PRO A 315 -31.38 -3.92 8.13
C PRO A 315 -31.55 -5.10 9.09
N ASP A 316 -32.12 -6.20 8.57
CA ASP A 316 -32.15 -7.50 9.23
C ASP A 316 -30.76 -8.16 9.15
N VAL A 317 -30.02 -7.94 8.05
CA VAL A 317 -28.69 -8.52 7.78
C VAL A 317 -27.77 -7.52 7.08
N ILE A 318 -26.48 -7.56 7.43
CA ILE A 318 -25.44 -6.75 6.78
C ILE A 318 -24.49 -7.66 6.00
N LEU A 319 -24.36 -7.38 4.70
CA LEU A 319 -23.40 -8.02 3.79
C LEU A 319 -22.21 -7.08 3.58
N MET A 320 -21.01 -7.52 3.94
CA MET A 320 -19.78 -6.74 3.84
C MET A 320 -18.84 -7.40 2.83
N ALA A 321 -18.24 -6.62 1.95
CA ALA A 321 -17.25 -7.13 1.01
C ALA A 321 -16.20 -6.08 0.67
N SER A 322 -15.07 -6.53 0.13
CA SER A 322 -14.10 -5.70 -0.57
C SER A 322 -13.87 -6.26 -1.96
N GLY A 323 -13.29 -5.46 -2.87
CA GLY A 323 -12.86 -5.97 -4.17
C GLY A 323 -13.97 -6.61 -5.00
N SER A 324 -13.60 -7.65 -5.75
CA SER A 324 -14.48 -8.34 -6.69
C SER A 324 -15.74 -8.95 -6.07
N GLU A 325 -15.77 -9.15 -4.76
CA GLU A 325 -16.91 -9.78 -4.08
C GLU A 325 -18.03 -8.78 -3.77
N LEU A 326 -17.79 -7.48 -3.94
CA LEU A 326 -18.79 -6.44 -3.71
C LEU A 326 -20.03 -6.62 -4.59
N SER A 327 -19.84 -7.00 -5.85
CA SER A 327 -20.96 -7.30 -6.77
C SER A 327 -21.78 -8.51 -6.33
N LEU A 328 -21.15 -9.54 -5.74
CA LEU A 328 -21.86 -10.70 -5.19
C LEU A 328 -22.77 -10.29 -4.04
N CYS A 329 -22.32 -9.39 -3.16
CA CYS A 329 -23.14 -8.83 -2.09
C CYS A 329 -24.30 -7.98 -2.63
N VAL A 330 -24.08 -7.23 -3.71
CA VAL A 330 -25.14 -6.47 -4.39
C VAL A 330 -26.20 -7.42 -4.96
N ASP A 331 -25.81 -8.45 -5.70
CA ASP A 331 -26.74 -9.42 -6.27
C ASP A 331 -27.51 -10.19 -5.20
N ALA A 332 -26.83 -10.59 -4.11
CA ALA A 332 -27.47 -11.24 -2.97
C ALA A 332 -28.46 -10.32 -2.26
N CYS A 333 -28.13 -9.03 -2.11
CA CYS A 333 -29.02 -8.03 -1.53
C CYS A 333 -30.32 -7.89 -2.32
N GLU A 334 -30.25 -7.85 -3.65
CA GLU A 334 -31.46 -7.75 -4.49
C GLU A 334 -32.32 -9.02 -4.41
N LYS A 335 -31.71 -10.21 -4.35
CA LYS A 335 -32.43 -11.48 -4.11
C LYS A 335 -33.12 -11.51 -2.75
N LEU A 336 -32.42 -11.15 -1.68
CA LEU A 336 -32.96 -11.08 -0.32
C LEU A 336 -34.12 -10.07 -0.21
N LYS A 337 -34.00 -8.91 -0.87
CA LYS A 337 -35.07 -7.90 -0.92
C LYS A 337 -36.32 -8.44 -1.61
N ALA A 338 -36.19 -9.20 -2.69
CA ALA A 338 -37.32 -9.84 -3.36
C ALA A 338 -38.06 -10.85 -2.46
N GLU A 339 -37.38 -11.38 -1.45
CA GLU A 339 -37.92 -12.28 -0.42
C GLU A 339 -38.42 -11.53 0.85
N GLY A 340 -38.40 -10.20 0.84
CA GLY A 340 -38.84 -9.36 1.96
C GLY A 340 -37.82 -9.22 3.10
N VAL A 341 -36.56 -9.64 2.90
CA VAL A 341 -35.48 -9.44 3.87
C VAL A 341 -34.83 -8.07 3.67
N LYS A 342 -34.68 -7.30 4.75
CA LYS A 342 -34.02 -5.99 4.72
C LYS A 342 -32.50 -6.17 4.76
N ALA A 343 -31.88 -6.31 3.60
CA ALA A 343 -30.43 -6.42 3.50
C ALA A 343 -29.75 -5.05 3.32
N ARG A 344 -28.61 -4.86 3.99
CA ARG A 344 -27.67 -3.75 3.76
C ARG A 344 -26.39 -4.29 3.14
N VAL A 345 -25.82 -3.57 2.17
CA VAL A 345 -24.49 -3.83 1.62
C VAL A 345 -23.52 -2.76 2.08
N VAL A 346 -22.39 -3.19 2.62
CA VAL A 346 -21.27 -2.33 3.02
C VAL A 346 -20.08 -2.65 2.12
N SER A 347 -19.61 -1.65 1.39
CA SER A 347 -18.31 -1.72 0.73
C SER A 347 -17.24 -1.39 1.77
N MET A 348 -16.23 -2.25 1.91
CA MET A 348 -15.16 -2.12 2.90
C MET A 348 -13.77 -2.17 2.23
N PRO A 349 -13.45 -1.22 1.35
CA PRO A 349 -12.20 -1.21 0.60
C PRO A 349 -10.96 -1.03 1.48
N CYS A 350 -11.04 -0.40 2.65
CA CYS A 350 -9.89 -0.16 3.51
C CYS A 350 -10.25 -0.20 5.00
N TRP A 351 -9.64 -1.14 5.74
CA TRP A 351 -9.90 -1.31 7.17
C TRP A 351 -9.26 -0.20 7.98
N GLU A 352 -8.04 0.20 7.62
CA GLU A 352 -7.27 1.17 8.37
C GLU A 352 -8.00 2.54 8.42
N LEU A 353 -8.58 2.97 7.30
CA LEU A 353 -9.38 4.19 7.23
C LEU A 353 -10.69 4.07 8.01
N PHE A 354 -11.34 2.90 7.96
CA PHE A 354 -12.57 2.68 8.71
C PHE A 354 -12.31 2.74 10.21
N GLU A 355 -11.20 2.16 10.66
CA GLU A 355 -10.80 2.17 12.06
C GLU A 355 -10.43 3.56 12.58
N GLN A 356 -10.05 4.49 11.70
CA GLN A 356 -9.82 5.90 12.02
C GLN A 356 -11.09 6.73 12.13
N GLN A 357 -12.25 6.22 11.70
CA GLN A 357 -13.52 6.95 11.82
C GLN A 357 -13.97 7.00 13.28
N ASP A 358 -14.80 7.99 13.61
CA ASP A 358 -15.40 8.09 14.94
C ASP A 358 -16.39 6.93 15.21
N ALA A 359 -16.68 6.71 16.49
CA ALA A 359 -17.56 5.62 16.92
C ALA A 359 -18.99 5.76 16.37
N ALA A 360 -19.49 6.99 16.17
CA ALA A 360 -20.82 7.23 15.65
C ALA A 360 -20.92 6.81 14.17
N TYR A 361 -19.89 7.11 13.37
CA TYR A 361 -19.79 6.67 11.99
C TYR A 361 -19.70 5.14 11.90
N LYS A 362 -18.82 4.51 12.70
CA LYS A 362 -18.72 3.04 12.73
C LYS A 362 -20.06 2.40 13.11
N ALA A 363 -20.76 2.92 14.11
CA ALA A 363 -22.08 2.44 14.52
C ALA A 363 -23.18 2.71 13.48
N ASN A 364 -23.06 3.78 12.69
CA ASN A 364 -23.97 4.03 11.58
C ASN A 364 -23.80 3.00 10.46
N VAL A 365 -22.56 2.66 10.10
CA VAL A 365 -22.26 1.66 9.06
C VAL A 365 -22.59 0.25 9.53
N LEU A 366 -22.12 -0.11 10.75
CA LEU A 366 -22.28 -1.42 11.39
C LEU A 366 -23.02 -1.31 12.74
N PRO A 367 -24.35 -1.08 12.74
CA PRO A 367 -25.13 -0.96 13.97
C PRO A 367 -24.90 -2.16 14.91
N PRO A 368 -24.51 -1.93 16.18
CA PRO A 368 -24.28 -3.02 17.14
C PRO A 368 -25.50 -3.92 17.36
N SER A 369 -26.71 -3.37 17.19
CA SER A 369 -27.96 -4.12 17.29
C SER A 369 -28.17 -5.15 16.18
N VAL A 370 -27.50 -5.01 15.03
CA VAL A 370 -27.61 -5.93 13.90
C VAL A 370 -26.40 -6.85 13.91
N THR A 371 -26.58 -8.04 14.46
CA THR A 371 -25.49 -9.05 14.58
C THR A 371 -25.51 -10.11 13.48
N ALA A 372 -26.60 -10.19 12.70
CA ALA A 372 -26.63 -11.00 11.49
C ALA A 372 -25.75 -10.31 10.44
N ARG A 373 -24.52 -10.79 10.31
CA ARG A 373 -23.49 -10.19 9.47
C ARG A 373 -22.80 -11.26 8.66
N VAL A 374 -22.59 -10.97 7.38
CA VAL A 374 -21.85 -11.84 6.46
C VAL A 374 -20.73 -11.03 5.85
N SER A 375 -19.49 -11.51 5.93
CA SER A 375 -18.40 -10.99 5.09
C SER A 375 -18.18 -11.89 3.88
N VAL A 376 -17.80 -11.31 2.75
CA VAL A 376 -17.51 -12.02 1.51
C VAL A 376 -16.21 -11.47 0.93
N GLU A 377 -15.17 -12.30 0.86
CA GLU A 377 -13.87 -11.93 0.34
C GLU A 377 -13.15 -13.17 -0.20
N MET A 378 -12.65 -13.14 -1.44
CA MET A 378 -11.85 -14.23 -2.03
C MET A 378 -10.42 -14.24 -1.45
N ALA A 379 -10.33 -14.31 -0.12
CA ALA A 379 -9.11 -14.31 0.69
C ALA A 379 -9.36 -15.07 2.00
N SER A 380 -8.33 -15.20 2.84
CA SER A 380 -8.45 -15.78 4.18
C SER A 380 -9.52 -15.07 5.01
N THR A 381 -10.26 -15.84 5.79
CA THR A 381 -11.27 -15.33 6.71
C THR A 381 -10.66 -14.64 7.95
N PHE A 382 -9.35 -14.79 8.18
CA PHE A 382 -8.66 -14.23 9.35
C PHE A 382 -8.82 -12.71 9.45
N GLY A 383 -9.28 -12.24 10.61
CA GLY A 383 -9.52 -10.83 10.94
C GLY A 383 -10.97 -10.39 10.73
N TRP A 384 -11.75 -11.06 9.87
CA TRP A 384 -13.14 -10.67 9.60
C TRP A 384 -14.05 -10.86 10.81
N GLU A 385 -13.68 -11.75 11.75
CA GLU A 385 -14.35 -11.93 13.04
C GLU A 385 -14.52 -10.61 13.81
N ARG A 386 -13.62 -9.63 13.59
CA ARG A 386 -13.73 -8.28 14.14
C ARG A 386 -15.03 -7.58 13.75
N TYR A 387 -15.51 -7.78 12.53
CA TYR A 387 -16.69 -7.09 12.01
C TYR A 387 -17.93 -7.97 11.98
N VAL A 388 -17.79 -9.27 11.68
CA VAL A 388 -18.94 -10.18 11.64
C VAL A 388 -19.40 -10.59 13.05
N GLY A 389 -18.48 -10.63 14.02
CA GLY A 389 -18.75 -11.07 15.39
C GLY A 389 -19.08 -12.56 15.50
N ALA A 390 -19.34 -13.03 16.72
CA ALA A 390 -19.52 -14.46 17.03
C ALA A 390 -20.75 -15.12 16.37
N ARG A 391 -21.75 -14.33 15.93
CA ARG A 391 -22.96 -14.83 15.26
C ARG A 391 -22.91 -14.66 13.73
N GLY A 392 -21.86 -14.04 13.21
CA GLY A 392 -21.74 -13.78 11.80
C GLY A 392 -21.14 -14.95 11.02
N LYS A 393 -21.19 -14.86 9.70
CA LYS A 393 -20.62 -15.84 8.77
C LYS A 393 -19.57 -15.17 7.89
N MET A 394 -18.54 -15.92 7.52
CA MET A 394 -17.50 -15.46 6.60
C MET A 394 -17.52 -16.39 5.39
N VAL A 395 -17.78 -15.84 4.21
CA VAL A 395 -17.61 -16.51 2.92
C VAL A 395 -16.22 -16.13 2.41
N GLY A 396 -15.27 -17.04 2.62
CA GLY A 396 -13.87 -16.82 2.27
C GLY A 396 -13.10 -18.11 2.04
N MET A 397 -11.80 -17.97 1.79
CA MET A 397 -10.89 -19.09 1.55
C MET A 397 -10.44 -19.72 2.88
N HIS A 398 -10.44 -21.06 2.93
CA HIS A 398 -9.96 -21.87 4.05
C HIS A 398 -8.84 -22.85 3.65
N SER A 399 -8.37 -22.74 2.41
CA SER A 399 -7.27 -23.52 1.84
C SER A 399 -6.55 -22.67 0.81
N PHE A 400 -5.45 -23.16 0.26
CA PHE A 400 -4.95 -22.66 -1.02
C PHE A 400 -5.98 -22.86 -2.13
N GLY A 401 -5.79 -22.17 -3.25
CA GLY A 401 -6.66 -22.28 -4.41
C GLY A 401 -6.36 -23.51 -5.29
N ALA A 402 -6.68 -23.41 -6.57
CA ALA A 402 -6.51 -24.49 -7.55
C ALA A 402 -6.30 -23.93 -8.96
N SER A 403 -5.69 -24.71 -9.85
CA SER A 403 -5.57 -24.37 -11.27
C SER A 403 -6.86 -24.77 -12.00
N ALA A 404 -7.71 -23.78 -12.30
CA ALA A 404 -8.90 -23.92 -13.14
C ALA A 404 -9.41 -22.51 -13.56
N PRO A 405 -10.30 -22.41 -14.56
CA PRO A 405 -10.96 -21.14 -14.87
C PRO A 405 -11.74 -20.58 -13.67
N LEU A 406 -11.78 -19.25 -13.54
CA LEU A 406 -12.45 -18.56 -12.41
C LEU A 406 -13.88 -19.07 -12.15
N LYS A 407 -14.66 -19.32 -13.21
CA LYS A 407 -16.04 -19.83 -13.07
C LYS A 407 -16.10 -21.11 -12.24
N ASP A 408 -15.18 -22.04 -12.47
CA ASP A 408 -15.13 -23.32 -11.77
C ASP A 408 -14.58 -23.15 -10.35
N LEU A 409 -13.59 -22.26 -10.17
CA LEU A 409 -13.06 -21.90 -8.86
C LEU A 409 -14.14 -21.24 -7.97
N SER A 410 -14.88 -20.26 -8.50
CA SER A 410 -15.98 -19.60 -7.80
C SER A 410 -17.04 -20.60 -7.35
N LYS A 411 -17.42 -21.55 -8.22
CA LYS A 411 -18.37 -22.61 -7.85
C LYS A 411 -17.82 -23.54 -6.77
N LYS A 412 -16.56 -23.97 -6.91
CA LYS A 412 -15.89 -24.90 -5.98
C LYS A 412 -15.73 -24.30 -4.59
N PHE A 413 -15.33 -23.03 -4.51
CA PHE A 413 -15.02 -22.34 -3.25
C PHE A 413 -16.19 -21.52 -2.69
N GLY A 414 -17.36 -21.55 -3.34
CA GLY A 414 -18.59 -20.95 -2.79
C GLY A 414 -18.72 -19.43 -2.99
N PHE A 415 -18.09 -18.87 -4.02
CA PHE A 415 -18.22 -17.45 -4.36
C PHE A 415 -19.27 -17.22 -5.44
N THR A 416 -20.54 -17.41 -5.05
CA THR A 416 -21.70 -17.05 -5.87
C THR A 416 -22.72 -16.31 -5.03
N ALA A 417 -23.61 -15.54 -5.67
CA ALA A 417 -24.67 -14.83 -4.96
C ALA A 417 -25.58 -15.78 -4.16
N GLU A 418 -25.81 -17.00 -4.64
CA GLU A 418 -26.59 -18.04 -3.94
C GLU A 418 -25.96 -18.44 -2.61
N TYR A 419 -24.63 -18.61 -2.57
CA TYR A 419 -23.93 -18.91 -1.33
C TYR A 419 -24.00 -17.75 -0.34
N VAL A 420 -23.91 -16.51 -0.82
CA VAL A 420 -24.07 -15.32 0.05
C VAL A 420 -25.49 -15.22 0.60
N VAL A 421 -26.52 -15.50 -0.21
CA VAL A 421 -27.92 -15.57 0.25
C VAL A 421 -28.11 -16.68 1.29
N ALA A 422 -27.53 -17.87 1.06
CA ALA A 422 -27.59 -18.97 2.02
C ALA A 422 -26.92 -18.62 3.35
N ALA A 423 -25.73 -18.01 3.32
CA ALA A 423 -25.04 -17.52 4.50
C ALA A 423 -25.85 -16.46 5.25
N ALA A 424 -26.53 -15.56 4.52
CA ALA A 424 -27.40 -14.55 5.10
C ALA A 424 -28.62 -15.18 5.81
N ARG A 425 -29.23 -16.21 5.24
CA ARG A 425 -30.34 -16.96 5.87
C ARG A 425 -29.88 -17.69 7.13
N GLU A 426 -28.71 -18.33 7.08
CA GLU A 426 -28.13 -19.03 8.23
C GLU A 426 -27.96 -18.08 9.43
N VAL A 427 -27.38 -16.89 9.24
CA VAL A 427 -27.19 -15.92 10.33
C VAL A 427 -28.48 -15.26 10.81
N LEU A 428 -29.55 -15.34 10.01
CA LEU A 428 -30.91 -14.91 10.38
C LEU A 428 -31.71 -16.01 11.09
N GLY A 429 -31.21 -17.25 11.14
CA GLY A 429 -31.92 -18.41 11.68
C GLY A 429 -33.10 -18.86 10.79
N LYS A 430 -33.00 -18.67 9.47
CA LYS A 430 -34.03 -18.99 8.48
C LYS A 430 -33.65 -20.15 7.57
#